data_AF-A0A385Q1D2-F1
#
_entry.id   AF-A0A385Q1D2-F1
#
_cell.length_a   1.000
_cell.length_b   1.000
_cell.length_c   1.000
_cell.angle_alpha   90.00
_cell.angle_beta   90.00
_cell.angle_gamma   90.00
#
_symmetry.space_group_name_H-M   'P 1'
#
loop_
_entity.id
_entity.type
_entity.pdbx_description
1 polymer ?
#
loop_
_entity_poly.entity_id
_entity_poly.type
_entity_poly.pdbx_seq_one_letter_code
_entity_poly.pdbx_strand_id
1 'polypeptide(L)'
;MIIIRGIKGEQYARKIKKGIVDCRDILSAVLKPPITGYEYSDYYEKNLVKALAYFTREKITELNEPSFLYSLLIDFYIPYIYITYFHVLNDNSLEWLEKFDDDYQFIAVNVKIDKLTQTAIGKEFFGAKMSYVDSINQLNQERATNIYIANMCAIEDLFFDKLDMNEAVQIYNTLSFPLLCREMDEKFTDIENEFRIIAYDCPKIMNGIRQQISRRTSISGESGNKYKGILKPGQDSMFTNDLKILSNPQKSLREILDEEQGMITIDSIFKEINISEISCGHKYLGNKIDCEKYIKEMIKCKPKDIYVYRTIAKDYKLDDIVNEIFLPGYQKVEY
;
A
#
# COMPACT_ATOMS: atom_id res chain seq x y z
N MET A 1 -5.89 19.12 3.91
CA MET A 1 -4.87 18.48 4.78
C MET A 1 -3.53 18.53 4.09
N ILE A 2 -2.53 19.17 4.70
CA ILE A 2 -1.18 19.20 4.15
C ILE A 2 -0.43 17.94 4.59
N ILE A 3 0.12 17.22 3.62
CA ILE A 3 0.97 16.06 3.84
C ILE A 3 2.33 16.27 3.16
N ILE A 4 3.40 15.80 3.76
CA ILE A 4 4.80 16.03 3.36
C ILE A 4 5.51 14.68 3.23
N ARG A 5 6.37 14.51 2.23
CA ARG A 5 7.19 13.31 2.07
C ARG A 5 8.63 13.65 1.71
N GLY A 6 9.58 13.02 2.38
CA GLY A 6 10.98 12.97 1.97
C GLY A 6 11.22 11.82 0.97
N ILE A 7 11.96 12.11 -0.10
CA ILE A 7 12.32 11.17 -1.16
C ILE A 7 13.84 11.27 -1.41
N LYS A 8 14.54 10.13 -1.37
CA LYS A 8 15.94 10.07 -1.81
C LYS A 8 16.00 10.19 -3.33
N GLY A 9 16.78 11.16 -3.83
CA GLY A 9 16.96 11.41 -5.25
C GLY A 9 15.97 12.44 -5.83
N GLU A 10 16.51 13.59 -6.22
CA GLU A 10 15.76 14.73 -6.75
C GLU A 10 14.88 14.40 -7.96
N GLN A 11 15.36 13.55 -8.86
CA GLN A 11 14.63 13.17 -10.07
C GLN A 11 13.27 12.51 -9.75
N TYR A 12 13.20 11.72 -8.68
CA TYR A 12 11.96 11.08 -8.24
C TYR A 12 11.03 12.10 -7.58
N ALA A 13 11.57 12.97 -6.72
CA ALA A 13 10.80 14.02 -6.07
C ALA A 13 10.22 15.04 -7.08
N ARG A 14 10.95 15.36 -8.15
CA ARG A 14 10.49 16.30 -9.19
C ARG A 14 9.26 15.81 -9.98
N LYS A 15 8.97 14.50 -10.01
CA LYS A 15 7.76 13.96 -10.63
C LYS A 15 6.49 14.58 -10.06
N ILE A 16 6.52 15.05 -8.80
CA ILE A 16 5.38 15.71 -8.16
C ILE A 16 4.90 16.93 -8.95
N LYS A 17 5.77 17.62 -9.70
CA LYS A 17 5.36 18.76 -10.53
C LYS A 17 4.33 18.39 -11.61
N LYS A 18 4.26 17.11 -11.99
CA LYS A 18 3.26 16.54 -12.91
C LYS A 18 2.08 15.90 -12.16
N GLY A 19 2.02 16.04 -10.85
CA GLY A 19 1.07 15.36 -9.97
C GLY A 19 1.35 13.87 -9.78
N ILE A 20 2.56 13.40 -10.08
CA ILE A 20 2.90 11.98 -10.02
C ILE A 20 3.62 11.64 -8.71
N VAL A 21 3.19 10.54 -8.08
CA VAL A 21 3.84 9.94 -6.91
C VAL A 21 4.03 8.45 -7.15
N ASP A 22 5.21 7.93 -6.84
CA ASP A 22 5.51 6.50 -6.88
C ASP A 22 5.07 5.80 -5.59
N CYS A 23 4.32 4.70 -5.74
CA CYS A 23 3.90 3.77 -4.70
C CYS A 23 4.66 2.45 -4.88
N ARG A 24 5.28 1.93 -3.82
CA ARG A 24 6.07 0.69 -3.85
C ARG A 24 5.16 -0.52 -3.66
N ASP A 25 5.43 -1.61 -4.38
CA ASP A 25 4.72 -2.87 -4.19
C ASP A 25 4.90 -3.44 -2.78
N ILE A 26 3.82 -3.98 -2.22
CA ILE A 26 3.81 -4.47 -0.84
C ILE A 26 4.74 -5.67 -0.62
N LEU A 27 4.80 -6.59 -1.59
CA LEU A 27 5.59 -7.82 -1.43
C LEU A 27 7.08 -7.53 -1.30
N SER A 28 7.62 -6.63 -2.13
CA SER A 28 9.03 -6.24 -1.98
C SER A 28 9.27 -5.53 -0.67
N ALA A 29 8.30 -4.80 -0.11
CA ALA A 29 8.43 -4.12 1.17
C ALA A 29 8.46 -5.10 2.34
N VAL A 30 7.63 -6.15 2.32
CA VAL A 30 7.58 -7.13 3.43
C VAL A 30 8.71 -8.16 3.34
N LEU A 31 9.13 -8.58 2.13
CA LEU A 31 10.25 -9.54 1.95
C LEU A 31 11.62 -8.89 2.12
N LYS A 32 11.73 -7.60 1.82
CA LYS A 32 12.96 -6.83 1.99
C LYS A 32 12.61 -5.42 2.44
N PRO A 33 12.52 -5.17 3.76
CA PRO A 33 12.31 -3.84 4.27
C PRO A 33 13.33 -2.90 3.61
N PRO A 34 12.90 -1.81 2.96
CA PRO A 34 13.86 -0.86 2.44
C PRO A 34 14.75 -0.39 3.58
N ILE A 35 16.02 -0.17 3.28
CA ILE A 35 16.78 0.90 3.96
C ILE A 35 16.22 2.21 3.40
N THR A 36 14.97 2.54 3.73
CA THR A 36 14.54 3.93 3.62
C THR A 36 15.32 4.66 4.71
N GLY A 37 15.76 5.90 4.47
CA GLY A 37 16.41 6.73 5.48
C GLY A 37 15.46 7.22 6.57
N TYR A 38 14.56 6.33 7.00
CA TYR A 38 13.96 6.32 8.30
C TYR A 38 14.68 5.19 9.05
N GLU A 39 15.52 5.54 10.02
CA GLU A 39 16.18 4.57 10.92
C GLU A 39 15.17 3.67 11.66
N TYR A 40 13.89 4.08 11.64
CA TYR A 40 12.75 3.45 12.30
C TYR A 40 11.87 2.61 11.38
N SER A 41 12.26 2.35 10.13
CA SER A 41 11.37 1.75 9.15
C SER A 41 11.70 0.31 8.75
N ASP A 42 11.91 -0.57 9.73
CA ASP A 42 11.68 -1.98 9.48
C ASP A 42 10.17 -2.16 9.26
N TYR A 43 9.71 -1.86 8.04
CA TYR A 43 8.34 -2.03 7.52
C TYR A 43 7.95 -3.51 7.44
N TYR A 44 8.22 -4.28 8.49
CA TYR A 44 7.60 -5.59 8.62
C TYR A 44 6.16 -5.32 9.08
N GLU A 45 5.26 -5.23 8.10
CA GLU A 45 3.82 -5.11 8.31
C GLU A 45 3.29 -6.44 8.91
N LYS A 46 3.65 -6.71 10.18
CA LYS A 46 3.33 -7.95 10.92
C LYS A 46 1.84 -8.27 10.84
N ASN A 47 1.01 -7.24 10.97
CA ASN A 47 -0.44 -7.34 10.88
C ASN A 47 -0.90 -7.68 9.46
N LEU A 48 -0.18 -7.21 8.44
CA LEU A 48 -0.45 -7.67 7.08
C LEU A 48 -0.09 -9.15 6.92
N VAL A 49 1.05 -9.62 7.45
CA VAL A 49 1.43 -11.05 7.35
C VAL A 49 0.38 -11.95 8.00
N LYS A 50 -0.13 -11.57 9.18
CA LYS A 50 -1.27 -12.26 9.82
C LYS A 50 -2.51 -12.28 8.93
N ALA A 51 -2.87 -11.13 8.33
CA ALA A 51 -4.01 -11.03 7.42
C ALA A 51 -3.82 -11.89 6.15
N LEU A 52 -2.60 -11.95 5.61
CA LEU A 52 -2.24 -12.77 4.46
C LEU A 52 -2.36 -14.26 4.77
N ALA A 53 -1.86 -14.71 5.93
CA ALA A 53 -1.98 -16.11 6.38
C ALA A 53 -3.46 -16.53 6.51
N TYR A 54 -4.28 -15.65 7.10
CA TYR A 54 -5.72 -15.87 7.19
C TYR A 54 -6.37 -16.02 5.81
N PHE A 55 -5.99 -15.14 4.87
CA PHE A 55 -6.55 -15.13 3.53
C PHE A 55 -6.19 -16.38 2.71
N THR A 56 -4.93 -16.82 2.78
CA THR A 56 -4.48 -18.05 2.11
C THR A 56 -4.95 -19.31 2.84
N ARG A 57 -5.59 -19.17 4.00
CA ARG A 57 -5.99 -20.26 4.92
C ARG A 57 -4.82 -21.08 5.44
N GLU A 58 -3.62 -20.51 5.39
CA GLU A 58 -2.43 -21.10 5.97
C GLU A 58 -2.42 -20.82 7.47
N LYS A 59 -2.13 -21.85 8.28
CA LYS A 59 -1.91 -21.68 9.73
C LYS A 59 -0.51 -21.11 10.04
N ILE A 60 0.23 -20.75 8.99
CA ILE A 60 1.65 -20.42 9.04
C ILE A 60 1.77 -18.90 9.09
N THR A 61 2.39 -18.39 10.17
CA THR A 61 2.58 -16.95 10.37
C THR A 61 3.92 -16.45 9.83
N GLU A 62 4.80 -17.35 9.40
CA GLU A 62 6.14 -17.04 8.93
C GLU A 62 6.13 -16.87 7.41
N LEU A 63 6.40 -15.65 6.95
CA LEU A 63 6.35 -15.29 5.53
C LEU A 63 7.36 -16.06 4.67
N ASN A 64 8.46 -16.50 5.26
CA ASN A 64 9.52 -17.27 4.60
C ASN A 64 9.20 -18.77 4.52
N GLU A 65 8.04 -19.24 4.98
CA GLU A 65 7.68 -20.63 4.70
C GLU A 65 7.43 -20.80 3.19
N PRO A 66 8.13 -21.73 2.51
CA PRO A 66 8.10 -21.83 1.06
C PRO A 66 6.71 -21.96 0.44
N SER A 67 5.83 -22.78 1.02
CA SER A 67 4.49 -23.03 0.47
C SER A 67 3.55 -21.83 0.59
N PHE A 68 3.61 -21.15 1.73
CA PHE A 68 2.88 -19.92 2.00
C PHE A 68 3.40 -18.81 1.09
N LEU A 69 4.72 -18.59 1.03
CA LEU A 69 5.30 -17.58 0.15
C LEU A 69 4.99 -17.82 -1.32
N TYR A 70 5.03 -19.08 -1.76
CA TYR A 70 4.61 -19.49 -3.09
C TYR A 70 3.17 -19.06 -3.36
N SER A 71 2.24 -19.37 -2.43
CA SER A 71 0.82 -19.01 -2.57
C SER A 71 0.61 -17.50 -2.74
N LEU A 72 1.38 -16.68 -2.02
CA LEU A 72 1.32 -15.22 -2.10
C LEU A 72 1.84 -14.70 -3.44
N LEU A 73 2.96 -15.23 -3.91
CA LEU A 73 3.64 -14.73 -5.12
C LEU A 73 2.87 -15.04 -6.41
N ILE A 74 2.06 -16.10 -6.42
CA ILE A 74 1.21 -16.45 -7.57
C ILE A 74 -0.22 -15.92 -7.44
N ASP A 75 -0.59 -15.31 -6.31
CA ASP A 75 -1.97 -14.87 -6.11
C ASP A 75 -2.37 -13.77 -7.10
N PHE A 76 -3.65 -13.74 -7.48
CA PHE A 76 -4.15 -12.74 -8.42
C PHE A 76 -4.28 -11.36 -7.78
N TYR A 77 -4.57 -11.28 -6.50
CA TYR A 77 -4.97 -10.06 -5.82
C TYR A 77 -3.84 -9.46 -4.98
N ILE A 78 -3.13 -10.28 -4.20
CA ILE A 78 -2.19 -9.81 -3.16
C ILE A 78 -0.97 -9.06 -3.73
N PRO A 79 -0.26 -9.54 -4.76
CA PRO A 79 0.99 -8.93 -5.21
C PRO A 79 0.88 -7.49 -5.72
N TYR A 80 -0.35 -7.05 -6.01
CA TYR A 80 -0.69 -5.87 -6.79
C TYR A 80 -1.19 -4.70 -5.93
N ILE A 81 -0.87 -4.74 -4.63
CA ILE A 81 -1.07 -3.64 -3.70
C ILE A 81 0.23 -2.83 -3.62
N TYR A 82 0.09 -1.51 -3.71
CA TYR A 82 1.20 -0.57 -3.69
C TYR A 82 0.95 0.50 -2.64
N ILE A 83 2.00 0.92 -1.95
CA ILE A 83 1.89 1.83 -0.82
C ILE A 83 2.86 3.01 -0.93
N THR A 84 2.43 4.13 -0.38
CA THR A 84 3.29 5.27 -0.13
C THR A 84 2.86 5.99 1.15
N TYR A 85 3.80 6.70 1.75
CA TYR A 85 3.64 7.31 3.07
C TYR A 85 4.03 8.78 3.01
N PHE A 86 3.27 9.58 3.74
CA PHE A 86 3.51 10.98 3.96
C PHE A 86 3.35 11.27 5.46
N HIS A 87 4.05 12.27 5.96
CA HIS A 87 3.79 12.86 7.26
C HIS A 87 2.67 13.89 7.14
N VAL A 88 1.66 13.84 8.03
CA VAL A 88 0.65 14.90 8.11
C VAL A 88 1.22 16.08 8.90
N LEU A 89 1.21 17.27 8.29
CA LEU A 89 1.70 18.50 8.91
C LEU A 89 0.99 18.79 10.24
N ASN A 90 1.78 18.83 11.31
CA ASN A 90 1.39 19.13 12.69
C ASN A 90 2.50 19.92 13.41
N ASP A 91 2.34 20.18 14.71
CA ASP A 91 3.31 20.96 15.48
C ASP A 91 4.64 20.23 15.72
N ASN A 92 4.65 18.90 15.59
CA ASN A 92 5.83 18.04 15.74
C ASN A 92 6.57 17.81 14.40
N SER A 93 6.13 18.42 13.30
CA SER A 93 6.72 18.20 11.97
C SER A 93 8.20 18.59 11.87
N LEU A 94 8.68 19.48 12.74
CA LEU A 94 10.12 19.82 12.77
C LEU A 94 10.95 18.69 13.37
N GLU A 95 10.48 18.07 14.45
CA GLU A 95 11.12 16.88 15.04
C GLU A 95 11.12 15.70 14.04
N TRP A 96 10.01 15.51 13.32
CA TRP A 96 9.95 14.54 12.23
C TRP A 96 11.01 14.81 11.15
N LEU A 97 11.19 16.09 10.76
CA LEU A 97 12.15 16.47 9.73
C LEU A 97 13.60 16.21 10.16
N GLU A 98 13.92 16.32 11.45
CA GLU A 98 15.26 16.11 11.97
C GLU A 98 15.80 14.70 11.65
N LYS A 99 14.92 13.71 11.55
CA LYS A 99 15.24 12.30 11.26
C LYS A 99 15.78 12.01 9.85
N PHE A 100 15.77 13.00 8.94
CA PHE A 100 16.23 12.81 7.56
C PHE A 100 17.65 13.29 7.34
N ASP A 101 18.40 12.54 6.55
CA ASP A 101 19.70 12.96 6.00
C ASP A 101 19.56 14.14 5.02
N ASP A 102 20.68 14.82 4.74
CA ASP A 102 20.72 15.97 3.81
C ASP A 102 20.53 15.59 2.33
N ASP A 103 20.62 14.31 1.96
CA ASP A 103 20.44 13.81 0.59
C ASP A 103 18.96 13.72 0.15
N TYR A 104 18.04 13.99 1.08
CA TYR A 104 16.61 13.98 0.85
C TYR A 104 16.07 15.22 0.15
N GLN A 105 15.11 14.98 -0.75
CA GLN A 105 14.29 16.03 -1.36
C GLN A 105 12.84 15.87 -0.92
N PHE A 106 12.17 17.00 -0.68
CA PHE A 106 10.86 17.03 -0.07
C PHE A 106 9.78 17.48 -1.04
N ILE A 107 8.61 16.89 -0.88
CA ILE A 107 7.39 17.26 -1.59
C ILE A 107 6.27 17.52 -0.58
N ALA A 108 5.33 18.39 -0.93
CA ALA A 108 4.13 18.65 -0.15
C ALA A 108 2.88 18.54 -1.04
N VAL A 109 1.80 18.07 -0.44
CA VAL A 109 0.49 17.93 -1.10
C VAL A 109 -0.58 18.48 -0.17
N ASN A 110 -1.44 19.35 -0.69
CA ASN A 110 -2.66 19.75 0.02
C ASN A 110 -3.83 18.89 -0.47
N VAL A 111 -4.15 17.88 0.33
CA VAL A 111 -5.11 16.81 0.05
C VAL A 111 -6.53 17.24 0.41
N LYS A 112 -7.46 16.91 -0.48
CA LYS A 112 -8.92 16.99 -0.32
C LYS A 112 -9.39 15.72 0.39
N ILE A 113 -10.14 15.89 1.48
CA ILE A 113 -10.64 14.79 2.31
C ILE A 113 -12.13 14.62 2.06
N ASP A 114 -12.59 13.41 1.79
CA ASP A 114 -14.01 13.11 1.73
C ASP A 114 -14.65 13.33 3.10
N LYS A 115 -15.78 14.04 3.10
CA LYS A 115 -16.41 14.50 4.34
C LYS A 115 -16.96 13.36 5.19
N LEU A 116 -17.43 12.28 4.58
CA LEU A 116 -18.06 11.18 5.29
C LEU A 116 -17.01 10.15 5.72
N THR A 117 -16.19 9.68 4.79
CA THR A 117 -15.20 8.63 5.09
C THR A 117 -13.98 9.17 5.82
N GLN A 118 -13.72 10.48 5.76
CA GLN A 118 -12.47 11.09 6.24
C GLN A 118 -11.22 10.53 5.53
N THR A 119 -11.37 10.08 4.28
CA THR A 119 -10.29 9.57 3.43
C THR A 119 -10.10 10.42 2.18
N ALA A 120 -8.96 10.29 1.50
CA ALA A 120 -8.76 10.83 0.17
C ALA A 120 -9.02 9.72 -0.85
N ILE A 121 -9.95 9.92 -1.79
CA ILE A 121 -10.37 8.87 -2.74
C ILE A 121 -10.01 9.31 -4.15
N GLY A 122 -9.11 8.56 -4.78
CA GLY A 122 -8.73 8.70 -6.19
C GLY A 122 -9.11 7.47 -7.00
N LYS A 123 -8.76 7.47 -8.28
CA LYS A 123 -9.00 6.33 -9.17
C LYS A 123 -7.95 5.25 -8.92
N GLU A 124 -8.39 4.08 -8.48
CA GLU A 124 -7.56 2.91 -8.14
C GLU A 124 -6.64 3.12 -6.93
N PHE A 125 -6.88 4.16 -6.12
CA PHE A 125 -6.16 4.37 -4.87
C PHE A 125 -7.00 5.15 -3.86
N PHE A 126 -6.71 4.96 -2.59
CA PHE A 126 -7.23 5.82 -1.53
C PHE A 126 -6.13 6.13 -0.53
N GLY A 127 -6.32 7.17 0.27
CA GLY A 127 -5.41 7.53 1.35
C GLY A 127 -6.13 7.86 2.64
N ALA A 128 -5.50 7.51 3.75
CA ALA A 128 -6.05 7.72 5.07
C ALA A 128 -4.93 8.01 6.08
N LYS A 129 -5.29 8.69 7.17
CA LYS A 129 -4.42 8.75 8.34
C LYS A 129 -4.28 7.37 8.96
N MET A 130 -3.07 7.05 9.38
CA MET A 130 -2.82 5.86 10.17
C MET A 130 -3.38 5.99 11.58
N SER A 131 -3.83 4.86 12.13
CA SER A 131 -4.16 4.71 13.53
C SER A 131 -2.97 4.11 14.27
N TYR A 132 -2.55 4.76 15.35
CA TYR A 132 -1.52 4.28 16.26
C TYR A 132 -2.19 3.72 17.51
N VAL A 133 -1.82 2.51 17.92
CA VAL A 133 -2.44 1.79 19.04
C VAL A 133 -1.39 1.07 19.87
N ASP A 134 -1.67 0.80 21.15
CA ASP A 134 -0.76 -0.02 21.95
C ASP A 134 -0.83 -1.50 21.55
N SER A 135 -2.01 -1.94 21.08
CA SER A 135 -2.21 -3.24 20.47
C SER A 135 -3.32 -3.18 19.42
N ILE A 136 -3.14 -3.88 18.30
CA ILE A 136 -4.14 -3.96 17.24
C ILE A 136 -5.48 -4.56 17.73
N ASN A 137 -5.45 -5.32 18.83
CA ASN A 137 -6.63 -5.91 19.46
C ASN A 137 -7.56 -4.88 20.10
N GLN A 138 -7.10 -3.64 20.24
CA GLN A 138 -7.89 -2.53 20.75
C GLN A 138 -8.74 -1.84 19.66
N LEU A 139 -8.52 -2.16 18.38
CA LEU A 139 -9.19 -1.46 17.29
C LEU A 139 -10.64 -1.91 17.12
N ASN A 140 -11.55 -0.94 17.21
CA ASN A 140 -12.91 -1.11 16.73
C ASN A 140 -12.96 -0.93 15.20
N GLN A 141 -13.43 -1.97 14.50
CA GLN A 141 -13.62 -1.97 13.05
C GLN A 141 -14.75 -1.03 12.57
N GLU A 142 -15.49 -0.34 13.45
CA GLU A 142 -16.41 0.73 13.07
C GLU A 142 -15.74 1.83 12.23
N ARG A 143 -14.48 2.18 12.55
CA ARG A 143 -13.68 3.10 11.72
C ARG A 143 -13.27 2.49 10.39
N ALA A 144 -13.25 1.16 10.31
CA ALA A 144 -12.90 0.45 9.10
C ALA A 144 -14.02 0.52 8.05
N THR A 145 -15.29 0.70 8.46
CA THR A 145 -16.42 0.97 7.55
C THR A 145 -16.11 2.09 6.57
N ASN A 146 -15.55 3.20 7.05
CA ASN A 146 -15.17 4.33 6.21
C ASN A 146 -14.05 3.98 5.21
N ILE A 147 -13.08 3.17 5.63
CA ILE A 147 -12.01 2.66 4.77
C ILE A 147 -12.62 1.75 3.68
N TYR A 148 -13.57 0.90 4.04
CA TYR A 148 -14.19 -0.04 3.10
C TYR A 148 -15.05 0.67 2.05
N ILE A 149 -15.78 1.72 2.44
CA ILE A 149 -16.48 2.59 1.50
C ILE A 149 -15.46 3.26 0.55
N ALA A 150 -14.35 3.76 1.09
CA ALA A 150 -13.30 4.40 0.29
C ALA A 150 -12.65 3.42 -0.72
N ASN A 151 -12.38 2.18 -0.30
CA ASN A 151 -11.85 1.12 -1.16
C ASN A 151 -12.79 0.82 -2.32
N MET A 152 -14.08 0.66 -2.01
CA MET A 152 -15.12 0.40 -2.99
C MET A 152 -15.17 1.53 -4.03
N CYS A 153 -15.27 2.79 -3.58
CA CYS A 153 -15.27 3.95 -4.48
C CYS A 153 -13.97 4.07 -5.30
N ALA A 154 -12.82 3.67 -4.75
CA ALA A 154 -11.56 3.75 -5.47
C ALA A 154 -11.50 2.80 -6.68
N ILE A 155 -12.15 1.64 -6.60
CA ILE A 155 -12.08 0.62 -7.65
C ILE A 155 -13.39 0.42 -8.43
N GLU A 156 -14.47 1.11 -8.06
CA GLU A 156 -15.79 0.87 -8.66
C GLU A 156 -15.80 1.01 -10.17
N ASP A 157 -15.06 1.98 -10.72
CA ASP A 157 -15.00 2.26 -12.16
C ASP A 157 -14.24 1.19 -12.95
N LEU A 158 -13.59 0.24 -12.27
CA LEU A 158 -12.94 -0.91 -12.91
C LEU A 158 -13.94 -2.00 -13.32
N PHE A 159 -15.14 -1.97 -12.76
CA PHE A 159 -16.14 -3.02 -12.91
C PHE A 159 -17.40 -2.48 -13.60
N PHE A 160 -17.77 -3.14 -14.70
CA PHE A 160 -19.02 -2.88 -15.40
C PHE A 160 -20.21 -3.37 -14.59
N ASP A 161 -20.19 -4.63 -14.15
CA ASP A 161 -21.14 -5.17 -13.17
C ASP A 161 -20.55 -5.02 -11.76
N LYS A 162 -21.30 -4.40 -10.85
CA LYS A 162 -20.86 -4.19 -9.46
C LYS A 162 -20.82 -5.50 -8.67
N LEU A 163 -21.51 -6.55 -9.11
CA LEU A 163 -21.41 -7.88 -8.50
C LEU A 163 -20.02 -8.51 -8.67
N ASP A 164 -19.37 -8.27 -9.82
CA ASP A 164 -18.04 -8.79 -10.12
C ASP A 164 -16.96 -8.19 -9.22
N MET A 165 -17.26 -7.06 -8.58
CA MET A 165 -16.35 -6.36 -7.68
C MET A 165 -16.27 -7.01 -6.29
N ASN A 166 -17.22 -7.89 -5.93
CA ASN A 166 -17.38 -8.40 -4.57
C ASN A 166 -16.10 -9.06 -4.03
N GLU A 167 -15.53 -10.02 -4.76
CA GLU A 167 -14.31 -10.73 -4.34
C GLU A 167 -13.14 -9.74 -4.17
N ALA A 168 -12.94 -8.84 -5.13
CA ALA A 168 -11.89 -7.83 -5.08
C ALA A 168 -12.01 -6.89 -3.89
N VAL A 169 -13.21 -6.38 -3.60
CA VAL A 169 -13.47 -5.48 -2.46
C VAL A 169 -13.25 -6.20 -1.14
N GLN A 170 -13.71 -7.44 -0.99
CA GLN A 170 -13.47 -8.21 0.23
C GLN A 170 -11.99 -8.40 0.50
N ILE A 171 -11.22 -8.74 -0.54
CA ILE A 171 -9.76 -8.89 -0.43
C ILE A 171 -9.13 -7.55 -0.07
N TYR A 172 -9.48 -6.51 -0.81
CA TYR A 172 -8.88 -5.20 -0.60
C TYR A 172 -9.18 -4.63 0.79
N ASN A 173 -10.41 -4.80 1.29
CA ASN A 173 -10.80 -4.42 2.65
C ASN A 173 -10.00 -5.17 3.72
N THR A 174 -9.81 -6.48 3.53
CA THR A 174 -9.06 -7.34 4.46
C THR A 174 -7.59 -6.93 4.52
N LEU A 175 -6.97 -6.58 3.39
CA LEU A 175 -5.54 -6.25 3.30
C LEU A 175 -5.23 -4.78 3.60
N SER A 176 -6.13 -3.85 3.30
CA SER A 176 -5.92 -2.41 3.54
C SER A 176 -6.06 -2.02 5.01
N PHE A 177 -6.90 -2.70 5.78
CA PHE A 177 -7.08 -2.43 7.21
C PHE A 177 -5.78 -2.53 8.02
N PRO A 178 -5.03 -3.66 8.00
CA PRO A 178 -3.78 -3.77 8.75
C PRO A 178 -2.74 -2.76 8.28
N LEU A 179 -2.77 -2.39 6.98
CA LEU A 179 -1.89 -1.36 6.44
C LEU A 179 -2.19 0.03 7.00
N LEU A 180 -3.35 0.29 7.59
CA LEU A 180 -3.67 1.60 8.17
C LEU A 180 -3.56 1.64 9.68
N CYS A 181 -2.98 0.60 10.28
CA CYS A 181 -2.90 0.41 11.72
C CYS A 181 -1.45 0.09 12.12
N ARG A 182 -0.94 0.77 13.13
CA ARG A 182 0.39 0.51 13.67
C ARG A 182 0.36 0.37 15.18
N GLU A 183 0.94 -0.71 15.65
CA GLU A 183 1.26 -0.87 17.06
C GLU A 183 2.44 0.03 17.41
N MET A 184 2.32 0.80 18.49
CA MET A 184 3.37 1.70 18.95
C MET A 184 4.44 0.92 19.73
N ASP A 185 5.69 1.32 19.54
CA ASP A 185 6.82 0.83 20.33
C ASP A 185 7.92 1.92 20.43
N GLU A 186 9.10 1.56 20.93
CA GLU A 186 10.23 2.49 21.06
C GLU A 186 10.67 3.11 19.71
N LYS A 187 10.42 2.43 18.59
CA LYS A 187 10.76 2.88 17.24
C LYS A 187 9.59 3.59 16.56
N PHE A 188 8.36 3.16 16.85
CA PHE A 188 7.15 3.63 16.18
C PHE A 188 6.25 4.43 17.10
N THR A 189 6.24 5.75 16.91
CA THR A 189 5.40 6.67 17.69
C THR A 189 4.47 7.47 16.78
N ASP A 190 3.50 8.14 17.39
CA ASP A 190 2.54 9.02 16.72
C ASP A 190 3.18 10.29 16.13
N ILE A 191 4.45 10.58 16.44
CA ILE A 191 5.25 11.65 15.83
C ILE A 191 5.30 11.51 14.31
N GLU A 192 5.36 10.27 13.81
CA GLU A 192 5.35 10.00 12.37
C GLU A 192 4.07 10.52 11.71
N ASN A 193 2.95 10.51 12.44
CA ASN A 193 1.65 11.05 12.03
C ASN A 193 1.31 10.72 10.57
N GLU A 194 1.46 9.44 10.22
CA GLU A 194 1.48 8.98 8.82
C GLU A 194 0.10 9.15 8.16
N PHE A 195 0.14 9.66 6.93
CA PHE A 195 -0.91 9.51 5.94
C PHE A 195 -0.42 8.52 4.89
N ARG A 196 -1.11 7.39 4.81
CA ARG A 196 -0.76 6.31 3.88
C ARG A 196 -1.71 6.36 2.70
N ILE A 197 -1.14 6.25 1.49
CA ILE A 197 -1.90 6.04 0.27
C ILE A 197 -1.65 4.62 -0.20
N ILE A 198 -2.73 3.90 -0.47
CA ILE A 198 -2.75 2.54 -0.96
C ILE A 198 -3.36 2.57 -2.36
N ALA A 199 -2.57 2.14 -3.34
CA ALA A 199 -2.97 1.98 -4.72
C ALA A 199 -3.11 0.48 -5.04
N TYR A 200 -4.06 0.14 -5.90
CA TYR A 200 -4.42 -1.25 -6.13
C TYR A 200 -4.66 -1.55 -7.61
N ASP A 201 -3.79 -2.39 -8.18
CA ASP A 201 -4.02 -2.98 -9.51
C ASP A 201 -4.94 -4.19 -9.35
N CYS A 202 -6.24 -3.92 -9.29
CA CYS A 202 -7.24 -4.95 -9.09
C CYS A 202 -7.36 -5.90 -10.30
N PRO A 203 -7.41 -7.24 -10.09
CA PRO A 203 -7.76 -8.20 -11.13
C PRO A 203 -9.10 -7.89 -11.79
N LYS A 204 -9.24 -8.28 -13.06
CA LYS A 204 -10.46 -8.09 -13.84
C LYS A 204 -10.98 -9.44 -14.33
N ILE A 205 -12.29 -9.61 -14.34
CA ILE A 205 -12.94 -10.75 -15.01
C ILE A 205 -13.21 -10.33 -16.46
N MET A 206 -12.60 -11.03 -17.41
CA MET A 206 -12.82 -10.82 -18.84
C MET A 206 -13.27 -12.13 -19.46
N ASN A 207 -14.49 -12.17 -20.00
CA ASN A 207 -15.11 -13.36 -20.57
C ASN A 207 -15.13 -14.57 -19.59
N GLY A 208 -15.41 -14.31 -18.31
CA GLY A 208 -15.44 -15.34 -17.26
C GLY A 208 -14.06 -15.80 -16.78
N ILE A 209 -12.96 -15.22 -17.29
CA ILE A 209 -11.59 -15.55 -16.91
C ILE A 209 -11.00 -14.40 -16.10
N ARG A 210 -10.45 -14.71 -14.92
CA ARG A 210 -9.70 -13.75 -14.11
C ARG A 210 -8.38 -13.42 -14.79
N GLN A 211 -8.14 -12.13 -15.04
CA GLN A 211 -6.92 -11.60 -15.64
C GLN A 211 -6.23 -10.64 -14.68
N GLN A 212 -4.90 -10.70 -14.68
CA GLN A 212 -4.05 -9.82 -13.91
C GLN A 212 -2.69 -9.65 -14.60
N ILE A 213 -2.08 -8.47 -14.45
CA ILE A 213 -0.82 -8.12 -15.12
C ILE A 213 0.33 -9.02 -14.66
N SER A 214 1.09 -9.60 -15.58
CA SER A 214 2.27 -10.36 -15.22
C SER A 214 3.41 -9.43 -14.77
N ARG A 215 4.19 -9.88 -13.79
CA ARG A 215 5.22 -9.07 -13.14
C ARG A 215 6.62 -9.56 -13.50
N ARG A 216 7.38 -8.78 -14.26
CA ARG A 216 8.82 -9.04 -14.41
C ARG A 216 9.48 -8.93 -13.04
N THR A 217 10.22 -9.95 -12.64
CA THR A 217 10.74 -10.08 -11.27
C THR A 217 12.16 -10.61 -11.29
N SER A 218 12.97 -10.07 -10.41
CA SER A 218 14.29 -10.56 -10.05
C SER A 218 14.26 -11.05 -8.59
N ILE A 219 14.45 -12.35 -8.39
CA ILE A 219 14.51 -12.98 -7.07
C ILE A 219 15.98 -13.11 -6.68
N SER A 220 16.34 -12.65 -5.48
CA SER A 220 17.67 -12.88 -4.88
C SER A 220 17.50 -13.75 -3.65
N GLY A 221 18.13 -14.93 -3.66
CA GLY A 221 18.14 -15.85 -2.52
C GLY A 221 19.23 -15.52 -1.51
N GLU A 222 19.07 -15.99 -0.27
CA GLU A 222 20.07 -15.85 0.79
C GLU A 222 21.42 -16.49 0.43
N SER A 223 21.39 -17.55 -0.39
CA SER A 223 22.60 -18.20 -0.94
C SER A 223 23.42 -17.30 -1.88
N GLY A 224 22.91 -16.12 -2.25
CA GLY A 224 23.50 -15.20 -3.21
C GLY A 224 23.11 -15.47 -4.67
N ASN A 225 22.32 -16.51 -4.93
CA ASN A 225 21.74 -16.78 -6.25
C ASN A 225 20.79 -15.66 -6.69
N LYS A 226 20.75 -15.40 -8.00
CA LYS A 226 19.83 -14.44 -8.61
C LYS A 226 19.08 -15.08 -9.74
N TYR A 227 17.77 -14.92 -9.74
CA TYR A 227 16.86 -15.51 -10.70
C TYR A 227 16.05 -14.42 -11.38
N LYS A 228 15.95 -14.44 -12.71
CA LYS A 228 15.16 -13.48 -13.49
C LYS A 228 14.05 -14.19 -14.24
N GLY A 229 12.86 -13.63 -14.18
CA GLY A 229 11.68 -14.23 -14.81
C GLY A 229 10.49 -13.30 -14.82
N ILE A 230 9.33 -13.89 -15.07
CA ILE A 230 8.03 -13.20 -15.06
C ILE A 230 7.11 -14.00 -14.14
N LEU A 231 6.74 -13.41 -13.01
CA LEU A 231 5.69 -13.93 -12.14
C LEU A 231 4.34 -13.79 -12.87
N LYS A 232 3.71 -14.93 -13.12
CA LYS A 232 2.39 -15.03 -13.72
C LYS A 232 1.36 -15.41 -12.65
N PRO A 233 0.28 -14.63 -12.48
CA PRO A 233 -0.82 -14.98 -11.60
C PRO A 233 -1.38 -16.39 -11.89
N GLY A 234 -1.56 -17.16 -10.83
CA GLY A 234 -2.11 -18.52 -10.85
C GLY A 234 -1.18 -19.59 -11.43
N GLN A 235 0.09 -19.31 -11.69
CA GLN A 235 1.00 -20.25 -12.36
C GLN A 235 2.36 -20.36 -11.68
N ASP A 236 2.89 -21.58 -11.59
CA ASP A 236 4.30 -21.80 -11.24
C ASP A 236 5.18 -21.27 -12.38
N SER A 237 5.84 -20.14 -12.13
CA SER A 237 6.55 -19.41 -13.16
C SER A 237 7.99 -19.89 -13.27
N MET A 238 8.51 -20.02 -14.48
CA MET A 238 9.91 -20.37 -14.71
C MET A 238 10.81 -19.14 -14.67
N PHE A 239 11.94 -19.29 -13.98
CA PHE A 239 12.98 -18.28 -13.84
C PHE A 239 14.33 -18.83 -14.33
N THR A 240 15.17 -17.92 -14.81
CA THR A 240 16.54 -18.23 -15.20
C THR A 240 17.51 -17.75 -14.13
N ASN A 241 18.32 -18.66 -13.59
CA ASN A 241 19.44 -18.32 -12.70
C ASN A 241 20.54 -17.60 -13.50
N ASP A 242 21.04 -16.47 -12.98
CA ASP A 242 22.10 -15.67 -13.60
C ASP A 242 23.49 -16.38 -13.57
N LEU A 243 23.67 -17.44 -12.78
CA LEU A 243 24.90 -18.22 -12.72
C LEU A 243 25.07 -19.11 -13.96
N LYS A 244 25.97 -18.68 -14.87
CA LYS A 244 26.31 -19.35 -16.15
C LYS A 244 26.97 -20.73 -16.04
N ILE A 245 27.14 -21.28 -14.84
CA ILE A 245 27.88 -22.53 -14.58
C ILE A 245 26.92 -23.72 -14.38
N LEU A 246 25.61 -23.48 -14.19
CA LEU A 246 24.63 -24.53 -13.96
C LEU A 246 24.25 -25.25 -15.27
N SER A 247 24.19 -26.58 -15.21
CA SER A 247 23.77 -27.45 -16.32
C SER A 247 22.29 -27.26 -16.71
N ASN A 248 21.44 -26.86 -15.76
CA ASN A 248 20.10 -26.37 -16.01
C ASN A 248 19.88 -25.03 -15.28
N PRO A 249 19.88 -23.89 -15.99
CA PRO A 249 19.68 -22.59 -15.37
C PRO A 249 18.19 -22.27 -15.12
N GLN A 250 17.26 -23.07 -15.64
CA GLN A 250 15.83 -22.84 -15.45
C GLN A 250 15.35 -23.52 -14.18
N LYS A 251 14.70 -22.75 -13.30
CA LYS A 251 14.04 -23.26 -12.10
C LYS A 251 12.62 -22.71 -12.01
N SER A 252 11.69 -23.52 -11.52
CA SER A 252 10.35 -23.05 -11.19
C SER A 252 10.40 -22.17 -9.94
N LEU A 253 9.35 -21.37 -9.71
CA LEU A 253 9.26 -20.54 -8.51
C LEU A 253 9.27 -21.43 -7.26
N ARG A 254 8.54 -22.54 -7.30
CA ARG A 254 8.50 -23.50 -6.19
C ARG A 254 9.89 -24.07 -5.88
N GLU A 255 10.64 -24.50 -6.91
CA GLU A 255 12.00 -25.00 -6.72
C GLU A 255 12.92 -23.94 -6.10
N ILE A 256 12.82 -22.68 -6.53
CA ILE A 256 13.60 -21.58 -5.95
C ILE A 256 13.25 -21.39 -4.47
N LEU A 257 11.96 -21.38 -4.13
CA LEU A 257 11.52 -21.19 -2.75
C LEU A 257 11.94 -22.36 -1.86
N ASP A 258 11.87 -23.60 -2.36
CA ASP A 258 12.33 -24.77 -1.62
C ASP A 258 13.85 -24.75 -1.40
N GLU A 259 14.64 -24.41 -2.42
CA GLU A 259 16.10 -24.36 -2.32
C GLU A 259 16.61 -23.23 -1.44
N GLU A 260 16.02 -22.04 -1.54
CA GLU A 260 16.36 -20.89 -0.72
C GLU A 260 15.60 -20.90 0.62
N GLN A 261 14.83 -21.96 0.93
CA GLN A 261 14.02 -22.11 2.15
C GLN A 261 13.13 -20.88 2.43
N GLY A 262 12.57 -20.31 1.36
CA GLY A 262 11.78 -19.08 1.32
C GLY A 262 12.50 -17.81 1.77
N MET A 263 13.81 -17.87 2.05
CA MET A 263 14.67 -16.73 2.37
C MET A 263 15.07 -15.99 1.09
N ILE A 264 14.08 -15.37 0.46
CA ILE A 264 14.24 -14.63 -0.78
C ILE A 264 13.89 -13.16 -0.61
N THR A 265 14.46 -12.34 -1.49
CA THR A 265 14.03 -10.97 -1.71
C THR A 265 13.68 -10.77 -3.18
N ILE A 266 12.75 -9.86 -3.45
CA ILE A 266 12.38 -9.49 -4.82
C ILE A 266 12.71 -8.02 -5.08
N ASP A 267 12.94 -7.70 -6.35
CA ASP A 267 13.10 -6.32 -6.79
C ASP A 267 11.81 -5.51 -6.58
N SER A 268 11.99 -4.26 -6.13
CA SER A 268 10.88 -3.34 -5.95
C SER A 268 10.34 -2.83 -7.27
N ILE A 269 9.02 -2.85 -7.39
CA ILE A 269 8.28 -2.25 -8.49
C ILE A 269 7.47 -1.08 -7.94
N PHE A 270 7.39 -0.03 -8.74
CA PHE A 270 6.65 1.17 -8.38
C PHE A 270 5.47 1.35 -9.33
N LYS A 271 4.29 1.61 -8.76
CA LYS A 271 3.10 2.10 -9.49
C LYS A 271 3.05 3.61 -9.33
N GLU A 272 3.03 4.32 -10.46
CA GLU A 272 2.77 5.75 -10.49
C GLU A 272 1.28 6.02 -10.28
N ILE A 273 0.95 6.94 -9.37
CA ILE A 273 -0.41 7.46 -9.20
C ILE A 273 -0.46 8.95 -9.51
N ASN A 274 -1.62 9.43 -9.98
CA ASN A 274 -1.86 10.85 -10.19
C ASN A 274 -2.56 11.48 -8.98
N ILE A 275 -1.79 12.14 -8.13
CA ILE A 275 -2.28 12.81 -6.92
C ILE A 275 -3.12 14.06 -7.21
N SER A 276 -3.15 14.54 -8.46
CA SER A 276 -3.97 15.70 -8.84
C SER A 276 -5.47 15.45 -8.61
N GLU A 277 -5.89 14.18 -8.65
CA GLU A 277 -7.28 13.78 -8.40
C GLU A 277 -7.72 14.11 -6.97
N ILE A 278 -6.82 13.92 -6.00
CA ILE A 278 -7.07 14.10 -4.58
C ILE A 278 -6.45 15.37 -4.00
N SER A 279 -5.75 16.19 -4.78
CA SER A 279 -5.12 17.41 -4.29
C SER A 279 -5.78 18.68 -4.84
N CYS A 280 -5.62 19.77 -4.10
CA CYS A 280 -5.88 21.14 -4.55
C CYS A 280 -4.57 21.89 -4.89
N GLY A 281 -3.44 21.23 -4.64
CA GLY A 281 -2.11 21.73 -4.94
C GLY A 281 -1.07 20.72 -4.45
N HIS A 282 0.02 20.63 -5.20
CA HIS A 282 1.19 19.85 -4.84
C HIS A 282 2.45 20.65 -5.23
N LYS A 283 3.53 20.42 -4.51
CA LYS A 283 4.74 21.23 -4.63
C LYS A 283 5.98 20.40 -4.37
N TYR A 284 6.99 20.61 -5.21
CA TYR A 284 8.37 20.25 -4.90
C TYR A 284 8.95 21.32 -3.98
N LEU A 285 9.31 20.94 -2.75
CA LEU A 285 9.83 21.87 -1.75
C LEU A 285 11.33 22.13 -1.95
N GLY A 286 12.10 21.09 -2.26
CA GLY A 286 13.56 21.17 -2.32
C GLY A 286 14.20 20.37 -1.20
N ASN A 287 15.29 20.88 -0.65
CA ASN A 287 16.06 20.20 0.38
C ASN A 287 15.41 20.32 1.78
N LYS A 288 16.10 19.79 2.81
CA LYS A 288 15.67 19.86 4.21
C LYS A 288 15.43 21.28 4.71
N ILE A 289 16.29 22.24 4.36
CA ILE A 289 16.16 23.66 4.76
C ILE A 289 14.90 24.30 4.14
N ASP A 290 14.64 24.04 2.86
CA ASP A 290 13.44 24.53 2.19
C ASP A 290 12.17 23.94 2.79
N CYS A 291 12.21 22.65 3.15
CA CYS A 291 11.14 21.94 3.83
C CYS A 291 10.87 22.54 5.23
N GLU A 292 11.92 22.78 6.01
CA GLU A 292 11.83 23.38 7.34
C GLU A 292 11.15 24.76 7.29
N LYS A 293 11.55 25.60 6.33
CA LYS A 293 10.94 26.91 6.10
C LYS A 293 9.46 26.78 5.77
N TYR A 294 9.11 25.84 4.89
CA TYR A 294 7.72 25.57 4.53
C TYR A 294 6.89 25.10 5.72
N ILE A 295 7.42 24.17 6.55
CA ILE A 295 6.75 23.69 7.76
C ILE A 295 6.49 24.86 8.72
N LYS A 296 7.51 25.68 9.02
CA LYS A 296 7.38 26.85 9.90
C LYS A 296 6.33 27.85 9.41
N GLU A 297 6.25 28.06 8.10
CA GLU A 297 5.25 28.93 7.48
C GLU A 297 3.84 28.34 7.62
N MET A 298 3.67 27.08 7.26
CA MET A 298 2.36 26.42 7.26
C MET A 298 1.82 26.09 8.66
N ILE A 299 2.67 25.92 9.67
CA ILE A 299 2.21 25.81 11.07
C ILE A 299 1.61 27.15 11.52
N LYS A 300 2.29 28.28 11.22
CA LYS A 300 1.81 29.62 11.60
C LYS A 300 0.55 30.03 10.85
N CYS A 301 0.45 29.66 9.57
CA CYS A 301 -0.60 30.10 8.66
C CYS A 301 -1.35 28.91 8.04
N LYS A 302 -1.70 27.91 8.85
CA LYS A 302 -2.28 26.65 8.35
C LYS A 302 -3.59 26.91 7.59
N PRO A 303 -3.67 26.57 6.28
CA PRO A 303 -4.93 26.67 5.56
C PRO A 303 -5.94 25.68 6.13
N LYS A 304 -7.23 26.03 6.05
CA LYS A 304 -8.31 25.11 6.44
C LYS A 304 -8.27 23.85 5.60
N ASP A 305 -8.58 22.72 6.22
CA ASP A 305 -8.76 21.47 5.51
C ASP A 305 -9.90 21.58 4.50
N ILE A 306 -9.66 21.04 3.31
CA ILE A 306 -10.63 21.04 2.22
C ILE A 306 -11.38 19.72 2.25
N TYR A 307 -12.69 19.81 2.42
CA TYR A 307 -13.59 18.67 2.40
C TYR A 307 -14.36 18.60 1.08
N VAL A 308 -14.51 17.40 0.55
CA VAL A 308 -15.27 17.10 -0.68
C VAL A 308 -16.34 16.05 -0.38
N TYR A 309 -17.30 15.91 -1.30
CA TYR A 309 -18.36 14.91 -1.22
C TYR A 309 -18.17 13.90 -2.35
N ARG A 310 -17.21 12.99 -2.19
CA ARG A 310 -17.03 11.83 -3.08
C ARG A 310 -18.01 10.73 -2.71
N THR A 311 -18.35 10.64 -1.43
CA THR A 311 -19.36 9.71 -0.93
C THR A 311 -20.56 10.48 -0.36
N ILE A 312 -21.71 9.81 -0.33
CA ILE A 312 -22.97 10.34 0.23
C ILE A 312 -23.65 9.26 1.07
N ALA A 313 -24.11 9.64 2.26
CA ALA A 313 -25.03 8.80 3.02
C ALA A 313 -26.43 8.95 2.43
N LYS A 314 -27.12 7.82 2.22
CA LYS A 314 -28.53 7.79 1.85
C LYS A 314 -29.26 6.82 2.76
N ASP A 315 -30.36 7.30 3.32
CA ASP A 315 -31.29 6.47 4.07
C ASP A 315 -32.39 6.00 3.13
N TYR A 316 -32.68 4.70 3.18
CA TYR A 316 -33.75 4.09 2.41
C TYR A 316 -34.68 3.35 3.37
N LYS A 317 -35.98 3.36 3.11
CA LYS A 317 -36.88 2.42 3.79
C LYS A 317 -36.64 1.04 3.17
N LEU A 318 -36.61 0.00 4.00
CA LEU A 318 -36.40 -1.38 3.54
C LEU A 318 -37.34 -1.77 2.38
N ASP A 319 -38.59 -1.32 2.43
CA ASP A 319 -39.61 -1.60 1.40
C ASP A 319 -39.33 -0.88 0.07
N ASP A 320 -38.54 0.20 0.07
CA ASP A 320 -38.17 0.95 -1.14
C ASP A 320 -36.97 0.31 -1.87
N ILE A 321 -36.32 -0.68 -1.26
CA ILE A 321 -35.11 -1.35 -1.76
C ILE A 321 -35.49 -2.68 -2.42
N VAL A 322 -36.22 -2.61 -3.53
CA VAL A 322 -36.66 -3.83 -4.23
C VAL A 322 -35.55 -4.40 -5.12
N ASN A 323 -34.55 -3.58 -5.51
CA ASN A 323 -33.50 -3.95 -6.47
C ASN A 323 -32.07 -3.50 -6.08
N GLU A 324 -31.82 -3.02 -4.85
CA GLU A 324 -30.42 -2.73 -4.48
C GLU A 324 -29.66 -4.00 -4.10
N ILE A 325 -28.42 -4.05 -4.55
CA ILE A 325 -27.51 -5.16 -4.31
C ILE A 325 -26.58 -4.72 -3.18
N PHE A 326 -26.75 -5.36 -2.02
CA PHE A 326 -25.81 -5.20 -0.91
C PHE A 326 -24.61 -6.10 -1.16
N LEU A 327 -23.43 -5.50 -1.35
CA LEU A 327 -22.20 -6.26 -1.38
C LEU A 327 -21.91 -6.81 0.02
N PRO A 328 -21.63 -8.12 0.17
CA PRO A 328 -21.37 -8.71 1.47
C PRO A 328 -20.14 -8.10 2.14
N GLY A 329 -20.15 -8.09 3.47
CA GLY A 329 -19.09 -7.55 4.29
C GLY A 329 -17.72 -8.21 4.03
N TYR A 330 -16.67 -7.49 4.38
CA TYR A 330 -15.28 -7.93 4.39
C TYR A 330 -15.03 -9.06 5.40
N GLN A 331 -13.90 -9.76 5.25
CA GLN A 331 -13.49 -10.78 6.22
C GLN A 331 -12.80 -10.11 7.42
N LYS A 332 -13.29 -10.40 8.62
CA LYS A 332 -12.67 -9.90 9.85
C LYS A 332 -11.45 -10.77 10.19
N VAL A 333 -10.27 -10.18 10.15
CA VAL A 333 -9.06 -10.80 10.70
C VAL A 333 -9.06 -10.60 12.21
N GLU A 334 -8.97 -11.68 12.96
CA GLU A 334 -8.72 -11.66 14.41
C GLU A 334 -7.20 -11.57 14.61
N TYR A 335 -6.73 -10.61 15.43
CA TYR A 335 -5.31 -10.27 15.56
C TYR A 335 -4.64 -10.74 16.85
#